data_AF-A0A0H3ZKE0-F1
#
_entry.id   AF-A0A0H3ZKE0-F1
#
_cell.length_a   1.000
_cell.length_b   1.000
_cell.length_c   1.000
_cell.angle_alpha   90.00
_cell.angle_beta   90.00
_cell.angle_gamma   90.00
#
_symmetry.space_group_name_H-M   'P 1'
#
loop_
_entity.id
_entity.type
_entity.pdbx_description
1 polymer ?
#
loop_
_entity_poly.entity_id
_entity_poly.type
_entity_poly.pdbx_seq_one_letter_code
_entity_poly.pdbx_strand_id
1 'polypeptide(L)' 'MPFPKDTNKTFIRKAIKQWGNRYDYSLVQYVNSRTPVVILCNKHQQAFEQTPKAHFAAKHHCCPLC' A
#
# COMPACT_ATOMS: atom_id res chain seq x y z
N MET A 1 4.55 27.13 9.56
CA MET A 1 4.61 25.73 10.00
C MET A 1 4.44 24.85 8.77
N PRO A 2 5.45 24.09 8.30
CA PRO A 2 5.29 23.26 7.11
C PRO A 2 4.48 22.02 7.49
N PHE A 3 3.36 21.82 6.78
CA PHE A 3 2.48 20.66 6.94
C PHE A 3 3.29 19.36 6.78
N PRO A 4 3.08 18.35 7.64
CA PRO A 4 3.84 17.11 7.59
C PRO A 4 3.57 16.44 6.25
N LYS A 5 4.62 16.34 5.42
CA LYS A 5 4.62 15.59 4.17
C LYS A 5 4.04 14.21 4.45
N ASP A 6 2.92 13.85 3.83
CA ASP A 6 2.29 12.53 3.96
C ASP A 6 3.36 11.44 3.86
N THR A 7 3.73 10.90 5.02
CA THR A 7 4.88 9.99 5.15
C THR A 7 4.39 8.56 4.96
N ASN A 8 5.29 7.64 4.62
CA ASN A 8 5.06 6.19 4.56
C ASN A 8 4.11 5.65 5.65
N LYS A 9 4.29 6.09 6.91
CA LYS A 9 3.40 5.73 8.03
C LYS A 9 1.92 6.03 7.78
N THR A 10 1.57 7.16 7.18
CA THR A 10 0.18 7.53 6.89
C THR A 10 -0.42 6.59 5.86
N PHE A 11 0.35 6.26 4.81
CA PHE A 11 -0.06 5.30 3.80
C PHE A 11 -0.29 3.92 4.42
N ILE A 12 0.69 3.40 5.17
CA ILE A 12 0.62 2.10 5.84
C ILE A 12 -0.60 2.04 6.76
N ARG A 13 -0.84 3.07 7.58
CA ARG A 13 -1.99 3.10 8.49
C ARG A 13 -3.33 3.08 7.75
N LYS A 14 -3.48 3.82 6.65
CA LYS A 14 -4.68 3.78 5.80
C LYS A 14 -4.85 2.41 5.15
N ALA A 15 -3.76 1.84 4.65
CA ALA A 15 -3.76 0.56 3.97
C ALA A 15 -4.11 -0.60 4.93
N ILE A 16 -3.56 -0.60 6.15
CA ILE A 16 -3.95 -1.52 7.23
C ILE A 16 -5.40 -1.31 7.64
N LYS A 17 -5.90 -0.07 7.70
CA LYS A 17 -7.32 0.18 8.04
C LYS A 17 -8.28 -0.39 6.99
N GLN A 18 -7.92 -0.33 5.71
CA GLN A 18 -8.74 -0.81 4.60
C GLN A 18 -8.62 -2.34 4.39
N TRP A 19 -7.40 -2.87 4.47
CA TRP A 19 -7.06 -4.24 4.08
C TRP A 19 -6.70 -5.15 5.26
N GLY A 20 -6.51 -4.59 6.46
CA GLY A 20 -6.06 -5.31 7.64
C GLY A 20 -4.64 -5.85 7.49
N ASN A 21 -4.43 -7.07 7.98
CA ASN A 21 -3.14 -7.76 7.97
C ASN A 21 -2.91 -8.61 6.70
N ARG A 22 -3.68 -8.36 5.63
CA ARG A 22 -3.63 -9.13 4.36
C ARG A 22 -2.37 -8.88 3.55
N TYR A 23 -1.80 -7.68 3.69
CA TYR A 23 -0.60 -7.27 2.98
C TYR A 23 0.43 -6.76 3.96
N ASP A 24 1.68 -7.05 3.67
CA ASP A 24 2.83 -6.53 4.35
C ASP A 24 3.39 -5.33 3.57
N TYR A 25 3.64 -4.26 4.31
CA TYR A 25 4.09 -2.99 3.77
C TYR A 25 5.54 -2.68 4.17
N SER A 26 6.32 -3.69 4.57
CA SER A 26 7.72 -3.52 5.02
C SER A 26 8.61 -2.91 3.93
N LEU A 27 8.28 -3.15 2.66
CA LEU A 27 8.99 -2.64 1.49
C LEU A 27 8.32 -1.43 0.84
N VAL A 28 7.23 -0.92 1.40
CA VAL A 28 6.57 0.26 0.85
C VAL A 28 7.47 1.47 1.02
N GLN A 29 7.64 2.23 -0.06
CA GLN A 29 8.27 3.55 -0.05
C GLN A 29 7.31 4.57 -0.63
N TYR A 30 6.45 5.14 0.22
CA TYR A 30 5.50 6.14 -0.21
C TYR A 30 6.18 7.48 -0.47
N VAL A 31 6.18 7.91 -1.73
CA VAL A 31 6.67 9.23 -2.15
C VAL A 31 5.49 10.14 -2.53
N ASN A 32 4.55 9.63 -3.32
CA ASN A 32 3.32 10.32 -3.71
C ASN A 32 2.28 9.31 -4.22
N SER A 33 1.05 9.76 -4.51
CA SER A 33 -0.04 8.87 -4.97
C SER A 33 0.13 8.27 -6.37
N ARG A 34 1.11 8.75 -7.15
CA ARG A 34 1.42 8.30 -8.52
C ARG A 34 2.63 7.39 -8.57
N THR A 35 3.51 7.46 -7.57
CA THR A 35 4.70 6.63 -7.45
C THR A 35 4.26 5.22 -7.06
N PRO A 36 4.66 4.19 -7.82
CA PRO A 36 4.38 2.81 -7.45
C PRO A 36 5.07 2.47 -6.12
N VAL A 37 4.38 1.71 -5.29
CA VAL A 37 4.90 1.16 -4.04
C VAL A 37 4.91 -0.36 -4.13
N VAL A 38 5.91 -0.97 -3.51
CA VAL A 38 6.02 -2.42 -3.42
C VAL A 38 5.19 -2.90 -2.22
N ILE A 39 4.23 -3.78 -2.48
CA ILE A 39 3.35 -4.36 -1.47
C ILE A 39 3.52 -5.88 -1.52
N LEU A 40 3.69 -6.50 -0.35
CA LEU A 40 3.81 -7.95 -0.22
C LEU A 40 2.45 -8.53 0.17
N CYS A 41 1.98 -9.55 -0.55
CA CYS A 41 0.77 -10.28 -0.14
C CYS A 41 1.13 -11.32 0.91
N ASN A 42 0.61 -11.21 2.14
CA ASN A 42 0.90 -12.21 3.19
C ASN A 42 0.31 -13.59 2.88
N LYS A 43 -0.77 -13.65 2.09
CA LYS A 43 -1.44 -14.91 1.73
C LYS A 43 -0.65 -15.73 0.70
N HIS A 44 -0.07 -15.07 -0.30
CA HIS A 44 0.67 -15.73 -1.39
C HIS A 44 2.18 -15.52 -1.30
N GLN A 45 2.65 -14.73 -0.32
CA GLN A 45 4.03 -14.29 -0.15
C GLN A 45 4.65 -13.65 -1.41
N GLN A 46 3.81 -13.04 -2.25
CA GLN A 46 4.25 -12.41 -3.50
C GLN A 46 4.30 -10.89 -3.36
N ALA A 47 5.43 -10.30 -3.73
CA ALA A 47 5.59 -8.86 -3.83
C ALA A 47 5.08 -8.38 -5.19
N PHE A 48 4.35 -7.28 -5.20
CA PHE A 48 3.89 -6.64 -6.43
C PHE A 48 3.98 -5.12 -6.30
N GLU A 49 4.18 -4.47 -7.43
CA GLU A 49 4.25 -3.01 -7.51
C GLU A 49 2.89 -2.46 -7.85
N GLN A 50 2.41 -1.51 -7.05
CA GLN A 50 1.13 -0.85 -7.31
C GLN A 50 1.15 0.60 -6.85
N THR A 51 0.51 1.48 -7.61
CA THR A 51 0.36 2.88 -7.18
C THR A 51 -0.60 3.00 -5.99
N PRO A 52 -0.34 3.88 -5.02
CA PRO A 52 -1.25 4.13 -3.89
C PRO A 52 -2.67 4.46 -4.35
N LYS A 53 -2.80 5.23 -5.43
CA LYS A 53 -4.11 5.57 -6.01
C LYS A 53 -4.86 4.32 -6.47
N ALA A 54 -4.21 3.40 -7.18
CA ALA A 54 -4.82 2.13 -7.58
C ALA A 54 -5.13 1.25 -6.37
N HIS A 55 -4.22 1.20 -5.38
CA HIS A 55 -4.38 0.40 -4.17
C HIS A 55 -5.60 0.77 -3.34
N PHE A 56 -5.91 2.07 -3.21
CA PHE A 56 -7.12 2.52 -2.53
C PHE A 56 -8.36 2.52 -3.43
N ALA A 57 -8.19 2.52 -4.76
CA ALA A 57 -9.31 2.41 -5.70
C ALA A 57 -9.79 0.97 -5.89
N ALA A 58 -8.94 -0.03 -5.60
CA ALA A 58 -9.30 -1.44 -5.69
C ALA A 58 -10.40 -1.80 -4.67
N LYS A 59 -11.48 -2.43 -5.15
CA LYS A 59 -12.66 -2.78 -4.33
C LYS A 59 -12.53 -4.09 -3.55
N HIS A 60 -11.72 -5.04 -4.03
CA HIS A 60 -11.75 -6.42 -3.53
C HIS A 60 -10.38 -6.97 -3.15
N HIS A 61 -9.39 -6.88 -4.05
CA HIS A 61 -8.01 -7.37 -3.83
C HIS A 61 -7.06 -6.59 -4.75
N CYS A 62 -5.84 -6.35 -4.28
CA CYS A 62 -4.78 -5.72 -5.08
C CYS A 62 -3.78 -6.75 -5.64
N CYS A 63 -3.76 -7.96 -5.06
CA CYS A 63 -2.87 -9.03 -5.51
C CYS A 63 -3.54 -9.80 -6.67
N PRO A 64 -2.82 -10.04 -7.78
CA PRO A 64 -3.37 -10.75 -8.95
C PRO A 64 -3.70 -12.22 -8.69
N LEU A 65 -3.20 -12.79 -7.59
CA LEU A 65 -3.42 -14.19 -7.22
C LEU A 65 -4.53 -14.38 -6.17
N CYS A 66 -5.14 -13.30 -5.66
CA CYS A 66 -5.99 -13.34 -4.47
C CYS A 66 -7.49 -13.26 -4.76
#